data_AF-D7KX55-F1
#
_entry.id   AF-D7KX55-F1
#
_cell.length_a   1.000
_cell.length_b   1.000
_cell.length_c   1.000
_cell.angle_alpha   90.00
_cell.angle_beta   90.00
_cell.angle_gamma   90.00
#
_symmetry.space_group_name_H-M   'P 1'
#
loop_
_entity.id
_entity.type
_entity.pdbx_description
1 polymer ?
#
loop_
_entity_poly.entity_id
_entity_poly.type
_entity_poly.pdbx_seq_one_letter_code
_entity_poly.pdbx_strand_id
1 'polypeptide(L)'
;TCVKISTDASIKEMIPPGCLVMLTPLIVGFFFGVETLSGVLAGSLISGVQIAISASNTGGAWDNAKKYIEAGASEHARSLGPKGSEPHKAAVIGDTIGDPLKDSSGPSLNILIKLMAVESLVFNLLPSLPHMAVFFSGSSPEE
;
A
#
# COMPACT_ATOMS: atom_id res chain seq x y z
N THR A 1 -0.69 28.87 0.79
CA THR A 1 -0.87 28.43 -0.61
C THR A 1 -1.07 26.93 -0.65
N CYS A 2 -1.95 26.42 -1.52
CA CYS A 2 -2.27 24.99 -1.61
C CYS A 2 -1.04 24.10 -1.77
N VAL A 3 -0.04 24.58 -2.50
CA VAL A 3 1.26 23.89 -2.69
C VAL A 3 1.93 23.60 -1.34
N LYS A 4 2.06 24.59 -0.46
CA LYS A 4 2.71 24.41 0.85
C LYS A 4 1.99 23.37 1.71
N ILE A 5 0.65 23.38 1.71
CA ILE A 5 -0.15 22.45 2.51
C ILE A 5 0.06 21.01 2.03
N SER A 6 0.02 20.78 0.72
CA SER A 6 0.25 19.45 0.14
C SER A 6 1.70 18.96 0.38
N THR A 7 2.69 19.84 0.24
CA THR A 7 4.11 19.50 0.49
C THR A 7 4.37 19.17 1.96
N ASP A 8 3.91 20.00 2.88
CA ASP A 8 4.15 19.78 4.32
C ASP A 8 3.45 18.50 4.80
N ALA A 9 2.24 18.22 4.31
CA ALA A 9 1.49 17.01 4.65
C ALA A 9 2.13 15.74 4.07
N SER A 10 2.50 15.74 2.78
CA SER A 10 3.07 14.55 2.12
C SER A 10 4.39 14.09 2.74
N ILE A 11 5.27 15.04 3.11
CA ILE A 11 6.55 14.70 3.76
C ILE A 11 6.34 14.16 5.16
N LYS A 12 5.41 14.73 5.94
CA LYS A 12 5.16 14.30 7.31
C LYS A 12 4.46 12.95 7.40
N GLU A 13 3.43 12.74 6.58
CA GLU A 13 2.56 11.56 6.65
C GLU A 13 3.14 10.34 5.92
N MET A 14 4.20 10.50 5.12
CA MET A 14 4.91 9.36 4.49
C MET A 14 5.84 8.62 5.47
N ILE A 15 6.28 9.28 6.55
CA ILE A 15 7.21 8.68 7.53
C ILE A 15 6.58 7.48 8.27
N PRO A 16 5.38 7.59 8.88
CA PRO A 16 4.79 6.48 9.62
C PRO A 16 4.60 5.18 8.81
N PRO A 17 4.00 5.19 7.59
CA PRO A 17 3.86 3.97 6.80
C PRO A 17 5.22 3.44 6.33
N GLY A 18 6.19 4.31 6.00
CA GLY A 18 7.55 3.88 5.68
C GLY A 18 8.24 3.17 6.85
N CYS A 19 8.16 3.75 8.05
CA CYS A 19 8.70 3.15 9.26
C CYS A 19 8.03 1.81 9.59
N LEU A 20 6.71 1.69 9.43
CA LEU A 20 6.00 0.42 9.64
C LEU A 20 6.59 -0.69 8.77
N VAL A 21 6.78 -0.41 7.48
CA VAL A 21 7.27 -1.40 6.51
C VAL A 21 8.70 -1.83 6.79
N MET A 22 9.59 -0.88 7.08
CA MET A 22 11.01 -1.16 7.36
C MET A 22 11.22 -1.84 8.71
N LEU A 23 10.45 -1.45 9.74
CA LEU A 23 10.65 -1.99 11.09
C LEU A 23 10.02 -3.37 11.28
N THR A 24 8.96 -3.70 10.52
CA THR A 24 8.27 -5.00 10.65
C THR A 24 9.21 -6.20 10.47
N PRO A 25 9.96 -6.35 9.35
CA PRO A 25 10.85 -7.50 9.18
C PRO A 25 12.02 -7.49 10.18
N LEU A 26 12.51 -6.32 10.61
CA LEU A 26 13.56 -6.20 11.62
C LEU A 26 13.10 -6.70 13.00
N ILE A 27 11.93 -6.24 13.46
CA ILE A 27 11.37 -6.63 14.76
C ILE A 27 10.95 -8.10 14.72
N VAL A 28 10.21 -8.52 13.70
CA VAL A 28 9.74 -9.90 13.61
C VAL A 28 10.91 -10.88 13.43
N GLY A 29 11.88 -10.56 12.57
CA GLY A 29 13.06 -11.38 12.35
C GLY A 29 13.95 -11.51 13.59
N PHE A 30 14.18 -10.41 14.32
CA PHE A 30 15.04 -10.42 15.50
C PHE A 30 14.41 -11.11 16.72
N PHE A 31 13.12 -10.88 16.99
CA PHE A 31 12.46 -11.39 18.20
C PHE A 31 11.78 -12.76 18.01
N PHE A 32 11.29 -13.07 16.80
CA PHE A 32 10.46 -14.26 16.55
C PHE A 32 11.07 -15.22 15.52
N GLY A 33 12.22 -14.87 14.95
CA GLY A 33 12.96 -15.70 14.01
C GLY A 33 12.37 -15.77 12.60
N VAL A 34 13.06 -16.52 11.74
CA VAL A 34 12.80 -16.58 10.29
C VAL A 34 11.51 -17.33 9.93
N GLU A 35 11.10 -18.29 10.75
CA GLU A 35 9.86 -19.07 10.54
C GLU A 35 8.64 -18.16 10.65
N THR A 36 8.56 -17.36 11.71
CA THR A 36 7.49 -16.37 11.92
C THR A 36 7.50 -15.31 10.81
N LEU A 37 8.70 -14.82 10.44
CA LEU A 37 8.85 -13.84 9.36
C LEU A 37 8.30 -14.37 8.02
N SER A 38 8.57 -15.64 7.70
CA SER A 38 8.05 -16.26 6.48
C SER A 38 6.52 -16.30 6.42
N GLY A 39 5.86 -16.56 7.56
CA GLY A 39 4.41 -16.51 7.69
C GLY A 39 3.84 -15.11 7.51
N VAL A 40 4.49 -14.09 8.08
CA VAL A 40 4.11 -12.68 7.92
C VAL A 40 4.23 -12.24 6.45
N LEU A 41 5.30 -12.64 5.75
CA LEU A 41 5.50 -12.34 4.33
C LEU A 41 4.44 -13.01 3.46
N ALA A 42 4.18 -14.29 3.66
CA ALA A 42 3.16 -15.02 2.89
C ALA A 42 1.75 -14.45 3.12
N GLY A 43 1.40 -14.16 4.39
CA GLY A 43 0.11 -13.59 4.75
C GLY A 43 -0.09 -12.17 4.23
N SER A 44 0.92 -11.31 4.37
CA SER A 44 0.86 -9.93 3.85
C SER A 44 0.76 -9.87 2.33
N LEU A 45 1.39 -10.81 1.62
CA LEU A 45 1.28 -10.92 0.17
C LEU A 45 -0.16 -11.29 -0.25
N ILE A 46 -0.70 -12.39 0.28
CA ILE A 46 -2.01 -12.90 -0.14
C ILE A 46 -3.12 -11.92 0.24
N SER A 47 -3.04 -11.30 1.43
CA SER A 47 -4.01 -10.31 1.88
C SER A 47 -3.87 -8.97 1.14
N GLY A 48 -2.65 -8.45 1.03
CA GLY A 48 -2.41 -7.12 0.48
C GLY A 48 -2.72 -7.00 -1.00
N VAL A 49 -2.50 -8.06 -1.80
CA VAL A 49 -2.84 -8.07 -3.23
C VAL A 49 -4.33 -7.85 -3.47
N GLN A 50 -5.21 -8.47 -2.66
CA GLN A 50 -6.66 -8.33 -2.83
C GLN A 50 -7.13 -6.89 -2.59
N ILE A 51 -6.60 -6.25 -1.54
CA ILE A 51 -6.93 -4.86 -1.20
C ILE A 51 -6.34 -3.91 -2.22
N ALA A 52 -5.10 -4.13 -2.67
CA ALA A 52 -4.45 -3.29 -3.67
C ALA A 52 -5.24 -3.26 -5.00
N ILE A 53 -5.68 -4.42 -5.48
CA ILE A 53 -6.43 -4.54 -6.73
C ILE A 53 -7.83 -3.93 -6.58
N SER A 54 -8.55 -4.26 -5.50
CA SER A 54 -9.90 -3.74 -5.28
C SER A 54 -9.91 -2.22 -5.12
N ALA A 55 -9.00 -1.64 -4.35
CA ALA A 55 -8.88 -0.19 -4.17
C ALA A 55 -8.58 0.53 -5.50
N SER A 56 -7.64 0.00 -6.29
CA SER A 56 -7.26 0.59 -7.57
C SER A 56 -8.40 0.53 -8.59
N ASN A 57 -9.08 -0.62 -8.69
CA ASN A 57 -10.18 -0.82 -9.62
C ASN A 57 -11.41 0.00 -9.23
N THR A 58 -11.76 0.05 -7.95
CA THR A 58 -12.90 0.84 -7.47
C THR A 58 -12.69 2.33 -7.69
N GLY A 59 -11.51 2.87 -7.37
CA GLY A 59 -11.22 4.28 -7.62
C GLY A 59 -11.18 4.62 -9.12
N GLY A 60 -10.61 3.74 -9.95
CA GLY A 60 -10.64 3.91 -11.41
C GLY A 60 -12.05 3.83 -11.99
N ALA A 61 -12.92 2.97 -11.46
CA ALA A 61 -14.31 2.87 -11.86
C ALA A 61 -15.09 4.15 -11.53
N TRP A 62 -14.88 4.73 -10.34
CA TRP A 62 -15.54 5.99 -9.96
C TRP A 62 -15.08 7.19 -10.79
N ASP A 63 -13.78 7.32 -11.08
CA ASP A 63 -13.28 8.37 -11.98
C ASP A 63 -13.87 8.24 -13.39
N ASN A 64 -13.90 7.01 -13.92
CA ASN A 64 -14.46 6.74 -15.24
C ASN A 64 -15.98 6.96 -15.29
N ALA A 65 -16.72 6.62 -14.21
CA ALA A 65 -18.14 6.90 -14.11
C ALA A 65 -18.43 8.41 -14.10
N LYS A 66 -17.64 9.20 -13.36
CA LYS A 66 -17.69 10.67 -13.39
C LYS A 66 -17.41 11.18 -14.81
N LYS A 67 -16.32 10.75 -15.44
CA LYS A 67 -15.96 11.13 -16.82
C LYS A 67 -17.03 10.75 -17.85
N TYR A 68 -17.71 9.62 -17.66
CA TYR A 68 -18.81 9.18 -18.52
C TYR A 68 -19.98 10.17 -18.51
N ILE A 69 -20.42 10.59 -17.32
CA ILE A 69 -21.49 11.59 -17.14
C ILE A 69 -21.04 12.95 -17.71
N GLU A 70 -19.79 13.34 -17.44
CA GLU A 70 -19.24 14.60 -17.93
C GLU A 70 -19.11 14.68 -19.47
N ALA A 71 -18.81 13.55 -20.11
CA ALA A 71 -18.66 13.48 -21.56
C ALA A 71 -20.00 13.51 -22.30
N GLY A 72 -21.08 12.96 -21.71
CA GLY A 72 -22.42 12.99 -22.31
C GLY A 72 -22.47 12.39 -23.73
N ALA A 73 -21.62 11.40 -24.02
CA ALA A 73 -21.42 10.86 -25.37
C ALA A 73 -22.54 9.90 -25.80
N SER A 74 -23.31 9.36 -24.86
CA SER A 74 -24.46 8.48 -25.10
C SER A 74 -25.75 9.12 -24.59
N GLU A 75 -26.90 8.61 -25.05
CA GLU A 75 -28.21 9.05 -24.56
C GLU A 75 -28.36 8.83 -23.04
N HIS A 76 -27.84 7.71 -22.53
CA HIS A 76 -27.81 7.42 -21.10
C HIS A 76 -26.88 8.37 -20.32
N ALA A 77 -25.71 8.72 -20.86
CA ALA A 77 -24.83 9.69 -20.21
C ALA A 77 -25.47 11.08 -20.13
N ARG A 78 -26.18 11.48 -21.20
CA ARG A 78 -26.90 12.77 -21.24
C ARG A 78 -28.07 12.81 -20.27
N SER A 79 -28.77 11.70 -20.03
CA SER A 79 -29.86 11.65 -19.07
C SER A 79 -29.38 11.77 -17.61
N LEU A 80 -28.13 11.40 -17.33
CA LEU A 80 -27.49 11.57 -16.02
C LEU A 80 -26.84 12.96 -15.85
N GLY A 81 -26.50 13.62 -16.95
CA GLY A 81 -25.98 14.99 -16.98
C GLY A 81 -27.08 16.05 -16.86
N PRO A 82 -26.79 17.33 -17.18
CA PRO A 82 -25.47 17.90 -17.49
C PRO A 82 -24.58 18.05 -16.23
N LYS A 83 -23.36 18.57 -16.38
CA LYS A 83 -22.48 18.90 -15.24
C LYS A 83 -23.22 19.77 -14.22
N GLY A 84 -23.07 19.44 -12.94
CA GLY A 84 -23.79 20.08 -11.84
C GLY A 84 -25.13 19.45 -11.49
N SER A 85 -25.60 18.45 -12.26
CA SER A 85 -26.74 17.62 -11.89
C SER A 85 -26.47 16.83 -10.60
N GLU A 86 -27.52 16.39 -9.91
CA GLU A 86 -27.39 15.54 -8.71
C GLU A 86 -26.62 14.24 -9.00
N PRO A 87 -26.87 13.50 -10.11
CA PRO A 87 -26.04 12.35 -10.47
C PRO A 87 -24.57 12.69 -10.72
N HIS A 88 -24.27 13.84 -11.33
CA HIS A 88 -22.89 14.29 -11.53
C HIS A 88 -22.20 14.58 -10.20
N LYS A 89 -22.85 15.29 -9.28
CA LYS A 89 -22.31 15.53 -7.93
C LYS A 89 -22.05 14.23 -7.16
N ALA A 90 -22.96 13.26 -7.25
CA ALA A 90 -22.78 11.94 -6.64
C ALA A 90 -21.56 11.21 -7.23
N ALA A 91 -21.34 11.29 -8.55
CA ALA A 91 -20.17 10.72 -9.19
C ALA A 91 -18.86 11.44 -8.80
N VAL A 92 -18.90 12.76 -8.59
CA VAL A 92 -17.76 13.52 -8.05
C VAL A 92 -17.42 13.06 -6.63
N ILE A 93 -18.43 12.82 -5.77
CA ILE A 93 -18.19 12.28 -4.42
C ILE A 93 -17.50 10.91 -4.52
N GLY A 94 -17.99 10.02 -5.38
CA GLY A 94 -17.37 8.71 -5.60
C GLY A 94 -15.90 8.82 -6.03
N ASP A 95 -15.59 9.72 -6.96
CA ASP A 95 -14.21 9.95 -7.42
C ASP A 95 -13.32 10.49 -6.30
N THR A 96 -13.79 11.44 -5.49
CA THR A 96 -13.02 11.98 -4.35
C THR A 96 -12.72 10.93 -3.27
N ILE A 97 -13.58 9.92 -3.11
CA ILE A 97 -13.31 8.76 -2.24
C ILE A 97 -12.29 7.82 -2.92
N GLY A 98 -12.39 7.68 -4.25
CA GLY A 98 -11.51 6.85 -5.07
C GLY A 98 -10.09 7.37 -5.23
N ASP A 99 -9.85 8.68 -5.16
CA ASP A 99 -8.55 9.32 -5.31
C ASP A 99 -7.48 8.78 -4.33
N PRO A 100 -7.69 8.81 -2.99
CA PRO A 100 -6.71 8.23 -2.07
C PRO A 100 -6.56 6.71 -2.25
N LEU A 101 -7.62 6.01 -2.69
CA LEU A 101 -7.60 4.57 -2.89
C LEU A 101 -6.75 4.15 -4.10
N LYS A 102 -6.91 4.82 -5.25
CA LYS A 102 -6.25 4.46 -6.51
C LYS A 102 -4.88 5.13 -6.69
N ASP A 103 -4.65 6.29 -6.08
CA ASP A 103 -3.43 7.07 -6.30
C ASP A 103 -2.47 7.08 -5.11
N SER A 104 -2.92 6.62 -3.93
CA SER A 104 -2.06 6.51 -2.74
C SER A 104 -2.00 5.07 -2.23
N SER A 105 -3.04 4.58 -1.54
CA SER A 105 -2.96 3.31 -0.82
C SER A 105 -2.86 2.09 -1.73
N GLY A 106 -3.63 2.04 -2.83
CA GLY A 106 -3.68 0.88 -3.73
C GLY A 106 -2.32 0.57 -4.37
N PRO A 107 -1.68 1.52 -5.07
CA PRO A 107 -0.35 1.31 -5.65
C PRO A 107 0.74 1.07 -4.60
N SER A 108 0.69 1.76 -3.46
CA SER A 108 1.70 1.62 -2.39
C SER A 108 1.72 0.23 -1.75
N LEU A 109 0.58 -0.47 -1.66
CA LEU A 109 0.51 -1.83 -1.13
C LEU A 109 1.33 -2.84 -1.95
N ASN A 110 1.40 -2.67 -3.28
CA ASN A 110 2.23 -3.54 -4.13
C ASN A 110 3.73 -3.32 -3.89
N ILE A 111 4.13 -2.07 -3.63
CA ILE A 111 5.52 -1.73 -3.28
C ILE A 111 5.86 -2.29 -1.90
N LEU A 112 4.95 -2.15 -0.94
CA LEU A 112 5.09 -2.65 0.43
C LEU A 112 5.43 -4.15 0.45
N ILE A 113 4.69 -4.98 -0.30
CA ILE A 113 4.93 -6.43 -0.35
C ILE A 113 6.31 -6.74 -0.95
N LYS A 114 6.69 -6.06 -2.05
CA LYS A 114 7.98 -6.29 -2.71
C LYS A 114 9.16 -5.86 -1.83
N LEU A 115 9.04 -4.73 -1.14
CA LEU A 115 10.08 -4.23 -0.25
C LEU A 115 10.30 -5.18 0.94
N MET A 116 9.23 -5.59 1.64
CA MET A 116 9.37 -6.51 2.76
C MET A 116 10.01 -7.85 2.36
N ALA A 117 9.70 -8.36 1.16
CA ALA A 117 10.29 -9.59 0.65
C ALA A 117 11.80 -9.46 0.37
N VAL A 118 12.22 -8.37 -0.29
CA VAL A 118 13.65 -8.11 -0.57
C VAL A 118 14.41 -7.83 0.72
N GLU A 119 13.83 -7.06 1.64
CA GLU A 119 14.43 -6.74 2.94
C GLU A 119 14.65 -8.01 3.77
N SER A 120 13.63 -8.87 3.86
CA SER A 120 13.74 -10.15 4.57
C SER A 120 14.79 -11.08 3.96
N LEU A 121 14.96 -11.05 2.63
CA LEU A 121 16.01 -11.82 1.97
C LEU A 121 17.41 -11.30 2.32
N VAL A 122 17.61 -9.98 2.29
CA VAL A 122 18.90 -9.35 2.64
C VAL A 122 19.26 -9.60 4.11
N PHE A 123 18.29 -9.46 5.01
CA PHE A 123 18.54 -9.69 6.44
C PHE A 123 18.68 -11.17 6.80
N ASN A 124 18.02 -12.09 6.10
CA ASN A 124 18.26 -13.52 6.27
C ASN A 124 19.67 -13.94 5.80
N LEU A 125 20.27 -13.22 4.85
CA LEU A 125 21.66 -13.46 4.43
C LEU A 125 22.68 -12.93 5.46
N LEU A 126 22.32 -11.95 6.29
CA LEU A 126 23.21 -11.29 7.25
C LEU A 126 23.82 -12.26 8.31
N PRO A 127 23.08 -13.21 8.91
CA PRO A 127 23.62 -14.20 9.84
C PRO A 127 24.59 -15.20 9.21
N SER A 128 24.55 -15.39 7.89
CA SER A 128 25.48 -16.29 7.17
C SER A 128 26.85 -15.66 6.89
N LEU A 129 27.05 -14.39 7.25
CA LEU A 129 28.36 -13.76 7.22
C LEU A 129 29.19 -14.23 8.44
N PRO A 130 30.42 -14.71 8.23
CA PRO A 130 31.21 -15.39 9.25
C PRO A 130 31.54 -14.52 10.48
N HIS A 131 31.39 -13.19 10.40
CA HIS A 131 31.62 -12.28 11.52
C HIS A 131 30.41 -12.05 12.44
N MET A 132 29.17 -12.34 12.01
CA MET A 132 27.94 -12.13 12.80
C MET A 132 27.29 -13.43 13.31
N ALA A 133 27.61 -14.59 12.70
CA ALA A 133 27.21 -15.90 13.20
C ALA A 133 27.65 -16.13 14.66
N VAL A 134 28.79 -15.55 15.07
CA VAL A 134 29.32 -15.63 16.44
C VAL A 134 28.45 -14.88 17.46
N PHE A 135 27.74 -13.82 17.04
CA PHE A 135 26.87 -13.05 17.94
C PHE A 135 25.52 -13.72 18.22
N PHE A 136 25.02 -14.54 17.28
CA PHE A 136 23.72 -15.23 17.42
C PHE A 136 23.84 -16.70 17.83
N SER A 137 25.01 -17.33 17.70
CA SER A 137 25.26 -18.70 18.19
C SER A 137 25.53 -18.78 19.71
N GLY A 138 25.19 -17.72 20.47
CA GLY A 138 25.45 -17.61 21.91
C GLY A 138 24.38 -18.19 22.84
N SER A 139 23.30 -18.80 22.32
CA SER A 139 22.24 -19.37 23.16
C SER A 139 21.75 -20.74 22.68
N SER A 140 22.57 -21.77 22.93
CA SER A 140 22.18 -23.00 23.65
C SER A 140 23.33 -24.02 23.61
N PRO A 141 24.10 -24.21 24.70
CA PRO A 141 24.87 -25.43 24.90
C PRO A 141 23.94 -26.56 25.42
N GLU A 142 24.15 -27.77 24.90
CA GLU A 142 23.78 -29.09 25.49
C GLU A 142 22.29 -29.37 25.77
N GLU A 143 21.62 -30.12 24.89
CA GLU A 143 21.22 -31.55 25.00
C GLU A 143 20.31 -31.95 23.82
#